data_AF-A0A352XKM5-F1
#
_entry.id   AF-A0A352XKM5-F1
#
_cell.length_a   1.000
_cell.length_b   1.000
_cell.length_c   1.000
_cell.angle_alpha   90.00
_cell.angle_beta   90.00
_cell.angle_gamma   90.00
#
_symmetry.space_group_name_H-M   'P 1'
#
loop_
_entity.id
_entity.type
_entity.pdbx_description
1 polymer ?
#
loop_
_entity_poly.entity_id
_entity_poly.type
_entity_poly.pdbx_seq_one_letter_code
_entity_poly.pdbx_strand_id
1 'polypeptide(L)'
;MLKEPDKKIEKQAKLIRKFKKMWERSQSDLCEVRGSVIHGRGVYATADMQKDDKIIEYVGELISKEESVSRASVQAELAAQHGDAAVYIFTVDDDYDLDGNLPWNTARLINHSCEPNCEAWIDKTRIFIHALRNIKKGEELSFDYGFEVDTWEEHLCRCGKKSCVGHIVSRTQWKELEKKKAEKHAWAIITKHAAKKIPVAKKSRR
;
A
#
# COMPACT_ATOMS: atom_id res chain seq x y z
N MET A 1 52.52 -12.05 -10.47
CA MET A 1 51.36 -12.78 -9.89
C MET A 1 50.29 -11.75 -9.57
N LEU A 2 49.20 -11.71 -10.33
CA LEU A 2 48.05 -10.87 -9.99
C LEU A 2 47.44 -11.44 -8.70
N LYS A 3 47.39 -10.64 -7.63
CA LYS A 3 46.73 -11.06 -6.39
C LYS A 3 45.25 -11.33 -6.72
N GLU A 4 44.75 -12.49 -6.33
CA GLU A 4 43.32 -12.77 -6.45
C GLU A 4 42.52 -11.67 -5.72
N PRO A 5 41.45 -11.15 -6.33
CA PRO A 5 40.65 -10.13 -5.69
C PRO A 5 40.07 -10.65 -4.38
N ASP A 6 40.15 -9.83 -3.34
CA ASP A 6 39.59 -10.15 -2.03
C ASP A 6 38.10 -10.48 -2.17
N LYS A 7 37.71 -11.69 -1.74
CA LYS A 7 36.33 -12.19 -1.80
C LYS A 7 35.32 -11.23 -1.17
N LYS A 8 35.73 -10.44 -0.17
CA LYS A 8 34.90 -9.40 0.45
C LYS A 8 34.63 -8.24 -0.51
N ILE A 9 35.66 -7.79 -1.24
CA ILE A 9 35.55 -6.73 -2.24
C ILE A 9 34.65 -7.20 -3.39
N GLU A 10 34.81 -8.45 -3.84
CA GLU A 10 33.96 -9.00 -4.91
C GLU A 10 32.48 -9.06 -4.51
N LYS A 11 32.19 -9.51 -3.27
CA LYS A 11 30.82 -9.54 -2.73
C LYS A 11 30.21 -8.14 -2.64
N GLN A 12 30.97 -7.15 -2.17
CA GLN A 12 30.52 -5.75 -2.12
C GLN A 12 30.24 -5.18 -3.51
N ALA A 13 31.13 -5.42 -4.48
CA ALA A 13 30.94 -4.97 -5.85
C ALA A 13 29.68 -5.57 -6.50
N LYS A 14 29.39 -6.86 -6.25
CA LYS A 14 28.16 -7.52 -6.70
C LYS A 14 26.92 -6.86 -6.12
N LEU A 15 26.94 -6.54 -4.83
CA LEU A 15 25.81 -5.89 -4.15
C LEU A 15 25.56 -4.48 -4.69
N ILE A 16 26.62 -3.67 -4.84
CA ILE A 16 26.53 -2.33 -5.43
C ILE A 16 25.96 -2.39 -6.85
N ARG A 17 26.41 -3.35 -7.68
CA ARG A 17 25.88 -3.54 -9.03
C ARG A 17 24.41 -3.94 -9.02
N LYS A 18 23.98 -4.79 -8.09
CA LYS A 18 22.57 -5.16 -7.91
C LYS A 18 21.72 -3.94 -7.54
N PHE A 19 22.18 -3.13 -6.58
CA PHE A 19 21.49 -1.90 -6.16
C PHE A 19 21.40 -0.88 -7.29
N LYS A 20 22.51 -0.62 -8.02
CA LYS A 20 22.51 0.31 -9.15
C LYS A 20 21.49 -0.08 -10.21
N LYS A 21 21.44 -1.37 -10.58
CA LYS A 21 20.43 -1.88 -11.52
C LYS A 21 19.00 -1.76 -10.98
N MET A 22 18.78 -1.91 -9.68
CA MET A 22 17.46 -1.75 -9.08
C MET A 22 17.02 -0.28 -9.11
N TRP A 23 17.94 0.62 -8.75
CA TRP A 23 17.77 2.06 -8.81
C TRP A 23 17.43 2.55 -10.22
N GLU A 24 18.20 2.13 -11.24
CA GLU A 24 17.98 2.51 -12.64
C GLU A 24 16.58 2.11 -13.12
N ARG A 25 16.07 0.96 -12.67
CA ARG A 25 14.74 0.46 -13.06
C ARG A 25 13.58 1.18 -12.36
N SER A 26 13.83 1.79 -11.20
CA SER A 26 12.81 2.57 -10.47
C SER A 26 12.69 4.01 -10.95
N GLN A 27 13.51 4.44 -11.92
CA GLN A 27 13.42 5.79 -12.48
C GLN A 27 12.32 5.85 -13.53
N SER A 28 11.62 6.98 -13.57
CA SER A 28 10.65 7.29 -14.61
C SER A 28 10.53 8.79 -14.79
N ASP A 29 10.58 9.25 -16.04
CA ASP A 29 10.34 10.65 -16.39
C ASP A 29 8.83 10.97 -16.49
N LEU A 30 7.96 9.96 -16.39
CA LEU A 30 6.49 10.10 -16.50
C LEU A 30 5.83 10.51 -15.19
N CYS A 31 6.57 10.51 -14.08
CA CYS A 31 6.04 10.84 -12.78
C CYS A 31 7.05 11.49 -11.84
N GLU A 32 6.54 12.26 -10.87
CA GLU A 32 7.37 12.89 -9.84
C GLU A 32 6.65 12.89 -8.48
N VAL A 33 7.42 13.07 -7.41
CA VAL A 33 6.88 13.12 -6.04
C VAL A 33 6.48 14.55 -5.69
N ARG A 34 5.28 14.72 -5.13
CA ARG A 34 4.80 15.99 -4.56
C ARG A 34 4.09 15.74 -3.22
N GLY A 35 3.70 16.80 -2.52
CA GLY A 35 2.77 16.70 -1.39
C GLY A 35 1.40 16.22 -1.88
N SER A 36 0.74 15.35 -1.13
CA SER A 36 -0.54 14.75 -1.50
C SER A 36 -1.68 15.24 -0.60
N VAL A 37 -2.84 15.41 -1.21
CA VAL A 37 -4.10 15.67 -0.49
C VAL A 37 -4.71 14.40 0.09
N ILE A 38 -4.30 13.22 -0.40
CA ILE A 38 -4.77 11.92 0.09
C ILE A 38 -4.01 11.56 1.37
N HIS A 39 -2.68 11.51 1.29
CA HIS A 39 -1.83 11.15 2.41
C HIS A 39 -0.36 11.56 2.16
N GLY A 40 0.23 12.32 3.09
CA GLY A 40 1.66 12.65 3.10
C GLY A 40 2.19 13.15 1.74
N ARG A 41 2.92 12.27 1.04
CA ARG A 41 3.41 12.49 -0.32
C ARG A 41 2.66 11.60 -1.30
N GLY A 42 2.56 12.05 -2.54
CA GLY A 42 1.97 11.31 -3.64
C GLY A 42 2.86 11.38 -4.87
N VAL A 43 2.53 10.56 -5.87
CA VAL A 43 3.21 10.55 -7.16
C VAL A 43 2.28 11.14 -8.19
N TYR A 44 2.78 12.06 -9.01
CA TYR A 44 1.98 12.84 -9.96
C TYR A 44 2.52 12.69 -11.37
N ALA A 45 1.62 12.65 -12.35
CA ALA A 45 1.96 12.61 -13.76
C ALA A 45 2.72 13.89 -14.20
N THR A 46 3.83 13.74 -14.91
CA THR A 46 4.62 14.84 -15.50
C THR A 46 4.25 15.11 -16.97
N ALA A 47 3.59 14.15 -17.61
CA ALA A 47 3.12 14.19 -19.00
C ALA A 47 1.74 13.53 -19.13
N ASP A 48 1.08 13.75 -20.27
CA ASP A 48 -0.11 12.98 -20.64
C ASP A 48 0.29 11.53 -20.96
N MET A 49 -0.46 10.57 -20.45
CA MET A 49 -0.26 9.13 -20.66
C MET A 49 -1.53 8.50 -21.23
N GLN A 50 -1.34 7.49 -22.07
CA GLN A 50 -2.41 6.67 -22.61
C GLN A 50 -2.69 5.49 -21.68
N LYS A 51 -3.89 4.92 -21.81
CA LYS A 51 -4.20 3.62 -21.19
C LYS A 51 -3.12 2.59 -21.57
N ASP A 52 -2.77 1.75 -20.61
CA ASP A 52 -1.76 0.69 -20.69
C ASP A 52 -0.30 1.17 -20.79
N ASP A 53 -0.03 2.49 -20.72
CA ASP A 53 1.35 3.00 -20.59
C ASP A 53 1.99 2.50 -19.30
N LYS A 54 3.21 1.97 -19.41
CA LYS A 54 4.04 1.58 -18.26
C LYS A 54 4.68 2.81 -17.64
N ILE A 55 4.27 3.14 -16.41
CA ILE A 55 4.66 4.38 -15.74
C ILE A 55 5.97 4.20 -14.98
N ILE A 56 6.02 3.25 -14.04
CA ILE A 56 7.16 3.06 -13.14
C ILE A 56 7.20 1.62 -12.63
N GLU A 57 8.39 1.09 -12.33
CA GLU A 57 8.50 -0.19 -11.63
C GLU A 57 8.43 0.01 -10.12
N TYR A 58 7.60 -0.79 -9.44
CA TYR A 58 7.65 -0.95 -8.00
C TYR A 58 8.75 -1.94 -7.67
N VAL A 59 9.91 -1.43 -7.22
CA VAL A 59 11.09 -2.26 -6.93
C VAL A 59 11.22 -2.54 -5.43
N GLY A 60 11.82 -3.68 -5.11
CA GLY A 60 12.03 -4.09 -3.74
C GLY A 60 12.91 -5.33 -3.61
N GLU A 61 13.03 -5.80 -2.38
CA GLU A 61 13.58 -7.10 -2.08
C GLU A 61 12.48 -8.17 -2.18
N LEU A 62 12.73 -9.25 -2.94
CA LEU A 62 11.84 -10.40 -2.96
C LEU A 62 12.05 -11.20 -1.66
N ILE A 63 10.99 -11.39 -0.89
CA ILE A 63 11.00 -12.02 0.43
C ILE A 63 9.93 -13.13 0.50
N SER A 64 10.10 -14.08 1.41
CA SER A 64 9.08 -15.12 1.68
C SER A 64 7.88 -14.53 2.42
N LYS A 65 6.75 -15.24 2.40
CA LYS A 65 5.56 -14.89 3.20
C LYS A 65 5.84 -14.78 4.70
N GLU A 66 6.70 -15.64 5.24
CA GLU A 66 7.09 -15.60 6.66
C GLU A 66 7.84 -14.30 6.99
N GLU A 67 8.82 -13.94 6.17
CA GLU A 67 9.57 -12.69 6.33
C GLU A 67 8.66 -11.47 6.12
N SER A 68 7.71 -11.56 5.19
CA SER A 68 6.72 -10.53 4.91
C SER A 68 5.89 -10.18 6.15
N VAL A 69 5.35 -11.17 6.85
CA VAL A 69 4.59 -10.96 8.09
C VAL A 69 5.43 -10.25 9.16
N SER A 70 6.69 -10.69 9.34
CA SER A 70 7.63 -10.07 10.29
C SER A 70 7.88 -8.60 9.95
N ARG A 71 8.22 -8.31 8.68
CA ARG A 71 8.51 -6.94 8.23
C ARG A 71 7.28 -6.04 8.24
N ALA A 72 6.11 -6.54 7.84
CA ALA A 72 4.85 -5.79 7.88
C ALA A 72 4.54 -5.31 9.30
N SER A 73 4.73 -6.19 10.29
CA SER A 73 4.48 -5.88 11.71
C SER A 73 5.37 -4.74 12.20
N VAL A 74 6.67 -4.81 11.89
CA VAL A 74 7.64 -3.76 12.25
C VAL A 74 7.33 -2.44 11.54
N GLN A 75 6.98 -2.48 10.25
CA GLN A 75 6.61 -1.28 9.49
C GLN A 75 5.34 -0.63 10.05
N ALA A 76 4.33 -1.42 10.38
CA ALA A 76 3.07 -0.93 10.96
C ALA A 76 3.28 -0.30 12.35
N GLU A 77 4.13 -0.89 13.19
CA GLU A 77 4.46 -0.32 14.50
C GLU A 77 5.16 1.04 14.37
N LEU A 78 6.14 1.15 13.46
CA LEU A 78 6.82 2.42 13.19
C LEU A 78 5.86 3.47 12.62
N ALA A 79 4.98 3.06 11.70
CA ALA A 79 3.97 3.93 11.13
C ALA A 79 3.00 4.47 12.18
N ALA A 80 2.58 3.63 13.15
CA ALA A 80 1.72 4.05 14.26
C ALA A 80 2.39 5.09 15.16
N GLN A 81 3.72 5.07 15.30
CA GLN A 81 4.48 6.06 16.07
C GLN A 81 4.60 7.41 15.35
N HIS A 82 4.67 7.40 14.02
CA HIS A 82 4.96 8.59 13.20
C HIS A 82 3.77 9.13 12.40
N GLY A 83 2.64 8.42 12.37
CA GLY A 83 1.47 8.77 11.58
C GLY A 83 1.67 8.61 10.07
N ASP A 84 2.63 7.77 9.65
CA ASP A 84 3.01 7.53 8.27
C ASP A 84 2.27 6.33 7.64
N ALA A 85 2.46 6.09 6.34
CA ALA A 85 1.87 4.96 5.63
C ALA A 85 2.36 3.62 6.19
N ALA A 86 1.43 2.69 6.40
CA ALA A 86 1.60 1.54 7.30
C ALA A 86 2.58 0.46 6.83
N VAL A 87 2.57 0.08 5.54
CA VAL A 87 3.32 -1.09 5.03
C VAL A 87 3.64 -0.93 3.53
N TYR A 88 4.87 -1.24 3.11
CA TYR A 88 5.36 -1.17 1.70
C TYR A 88 5.62 -2.55 1.09
N ILE A 89 4.83 -3.55 1.46
CA ILE A 89 4.96 -4.92 1.00
C ILE A 89 3.88 -5.19 -0.04
N PHE A 90 4.29 -5.75 -1.18
CA PHE A 90 3.42 -6.02 -2.32
C PHE A 90 3.44 -7.52 -2.64
N THR A 91 2.27 -8.14 -2.66
CA THR A 91 2.10 -9.55 -3.06
C THR A 91 2.54 -9.79 -4.50
N VAL A 92 3.47 -10.72 -4.71
CA VAL A 92 3.92 -11.14 -6.05
C VAL A 92 3.15 -12.38 -6.50
N ASP A 93 3.21 -13.43 -5.69
CA ASP A 93 2.54 -14.71 -5.91
C ASP A 93 2.26 -15.39 -4.55
N ASP A 94 1.94 -16.70 -4.56
CA ASP A 94 1.62 -17.45 -3.35
C ASP A 94 2.83 -17.69 -2.44
N ASP A 95 4.05 -17.64 -3.00
CA ASP A 95 5.29 -17.98 -2.30
C ASP A 95 6.06 -16.73 -1.86
N TYR A 96 5.94 -15.64 -2.61
CA TYR A 96 6.78 -14.46 -2.47
C TYR A 96 5.99 -13.14 -2.41
N ASP A 97 6.58 -12.21 -1.65
CA ASP A 97 6.21 -10.80 -1.60
C ASP A 97 7.42 -9.93 -1.97
N LEU A 98 7.16 -8.68 -2.30
CA LEU A 98 8.18 -7.68 -2.61
C LEU A 98 8.15 -6.55 -1.57
N ASP A 99 9.21 -6.43 -0.78
CA ASP A 99 9.37 -5.33 0.18
C ASP A 99 10.00 -4.12 -0.51
N GLY A 100 9.14 -3.13 -0.79
CA GLY A 100 9.49 -1.87 -1.42
C GLY A 100 9.88 -0.76 -0.45
N ASN A 101 10.14 -1.06 0.83
CA ASN A 101 10.53 -0.06 1.84
C ASN A 101 11.96 0.48 1.65
N LEU A 102 12.25 0.95 0.44
CA LEU A 102 13.48 1.60 0.02
C LEU A 102 13.20 3.10 -0.04
N PRO A 103 13.93 3.99 0.68
CA PRO A 103 13.61 5.42 0.75
C PRO A 103 13.55 6.14 -0.59
N TRP A 104 14.17 5.54 -1.60
CA TRP A 104 14.40 6.08 -2.92
C TRP A 104 13.47 5.46 -3.98
N ASN A 105 12.67 4.45 -3.61
CA ASN A 105 11.67 3.86 -4.48
C ASN A 105 10.45 4.78 -4.58
N THR A 106 10.37 5.61 -5.63
CA THR A 106 9.25 6.54 -5.85
C THR A 106 7.89 5.85 -5.89
N ALA A 107 7.80 4.65 -6.48
CA ALA A 107 6.54 3.93 -6.62
C ALA A 107 5.89 3.56 -5.28
N ARG A 108 6.68 3.47 -4.19
CA ARG A 108 6.18 3.22 -2.83
C ARG A 108 5.26 4.33 -2.29
N LEU A 109 5.29 5.51 -2.91
CA LEU A 109 4.52 6.69 -2.51
C LEU A 109 3.22 6.88 -3.31
N ILE A 110 2.91 5.96 -4.23
CA ILE A 110 1.66 6.02 -4.98
C ILE A 110 0.52 5.65 -4.03
N ASN A 111 -0.44 6.55 -3.86
CA ASN A 111 -1.52 6.41 -2.88
C ASN A 111 -2.65 5.49 -3.35
N HIS A 112 -3.46 5.04 -2.40
CA HIS A 112 -4.70 4.35 -2.70
C HIS A 112 -5.79 5.29 -3.20
N SER A 113 -6.61 4.81 -4.13
CA SER A 113 -7.91 5.40 -4.48
C SER A 113 -8.96 4.34 -4.74
N CYS A 114 -10.19 4.58 -4.28
CA CYS A 114 -11.34 3.74 -4.65
C CYS A 114 -11.74 3.91 -6.13
N GLU A 115 -11.36 5.04 -6.76
CA GLU A 115 -11.43 5.27 -8.21
C GLU A 115 -10.01 5.51 -8.74
N PRO A 116 -9.20 4.44 -8.91
CA PRO A 116 -7.82 4.58 -9.30
C PRO A 116 -7.67 4.94 -10.79
N ASN A 117 -6.53 5.50 -11.15
CA ASN A 117 -6.11 5.73 -12.54
C ASN A 117 -4.94 4.85 -12.96
N CYS A 118 -4.37 4.08 -12.05
CA CYS A 118 -3.32 3.10 -12.30
C CYS A 118 -3.70 1.71 -11.79
N GLU A 119 -2.98 0.70 -12.27
CA GLU A 119 -3.04 -0.67 -11.77
C GLU A 119 -1.65 -1.30 -11.78
N ALA A 120 -1.46 -2.34 -10.97
CA ALA A 120 -0.21 -3.08 -10.89
C ALA A 120 -0.26 -4.33 -11.78
N TRP A 121 0.74 -4.49 -12.63
CA TRP A 121 0.92 -5.68 -13.47
C TRP A 121 2.17 -6.42 -13.00
N ILE A 122 2.02 -7.73 -12.81
CA ILE A 122 3.10 -8.59 -12.36
C ILE A 122 3.63 -9.36 -13.57
N ASP A 123 4.92 -9.22 -13.84
CA ASP A 123 5.65 -10.03 -14.83
C ASP A 123 6.77 -10.77 -14.10
N LYS A 124 6.55 -12.09 -13.91
CA LYS A 124 7.37 -12.95 -13.06
C LYS A 124 7.42 -12.39 -11.64
N THR A 125 8.58 -11.90 -11.20
CA THR A 125 8.80 -11.37 -9.85
C THR A 125 8.90 -9.85 -9.81
N ARG A 126 8.51 -9.17 -10.90
CA ARG A 126 8.58 -7.72 -11.04
C ARG A 126 7.20 -7.12 -11.12
N ILE A 127 7.03 -5.96 -10.51
CA ILE A 127 5.75 -5.27 -10.40
C ILE A 127 5.86 -3.94 -11.12
N PHE A 128 4.96 -3.70 -12.07
CA PHE A 128 4.94 -2.50 -12.89
C PHE A 128 3.62 -1.79 -12.73
N ILE A 129 3.69 -0.48 -12.49
CA ILE A 129 2.49 0.35 -12.44
C ILE A 129 2.18 0.83 -13.85
N HIS A 130 0.97 0.52 -14.32
CA HIS A 130 0.45 0.90 -15.63
C HIS A 130 -0.74 1.85 -15.49
N ALA A 131 -0.97 2.65 -16.51
CA ALA A 131 -2.15 3.50 -16.61
C ALA A 131 -3.41 2.67 -16.90
N LEU A 132 -4.41 2.74 -16.02
CA LEU A 132 -5.70 2.03 -16.19
C LEU A 132 -6.62 2.74 -17.21
N ARG A 133 -6.37 4.02 -17.45
CA ARG A 133 -7.05 4.90 -18.40
C ARG A 133 -6.06 5.95 -18.91
N ASN A 134 -6.49 6.81 -19.83
CA ASN A 134 -5.72 8.00 -20.15
C ASN A 134 -5.57 8.89 -18.90
N ILE A 135 -4.36 9.38 -18.66
CA ILE A 135 -4.00 10.23 -17.51
C ILE A 135 -3.47 11.56 -18.03
N LYS A 136 -3.97 12.66 -17.51
CA LYS A 136 -3.48 14.00 -17.82
C LYS A 136 -2.29 14.38 -16.96
N LYS A 137 -1.39 15.17 -17.53
CA LYS A 137 -0.31 15.82 -16.79
C LYS A 137 -0.87 16.50 -15.53
N GLY A 138 -0.23 16.25 -14.40
CA GLY A 138 -0.59 16.83 -13.11
C GLY A 138 -1.64 16.05 -12.32
N GLU A 139 -2.24 14.99 -12.86
CA GLU A 139 -3.07 14.08 -12.06
C GLU A 139 -2.21 13.30 -11.04
N GLU A 140 -2.73 13.11 -9.83
CA GLU A 140 -2.13 12.18 -8.86
C GLU A 140 -2.36 10.74 -9.31
N LEU A 141 -1.29 9.95 -9.34
CA LEU A 141 -1.33 8.53 -9.64
C LEU A 141 -1.82 7.78 -8.40
N SER A 142 -2.72 6.83 -8.61
CA SER A 142 -3.29 6.02 -7.55
C SER A 142 -3.73 4.65 -8.07
N PHE A 143 -3.63 3.63 -7.22
CA PHE A 143 -4.09 2.28 -7.54
C PHE A 143 -4.88 1.68 -6.37
N ASP A 144 -5.58 0.58 -6.66
CA ASP A 144 -6.25 -0.21 -5.63
C ASP A 144 -5.19 -1.05 -4.89
N TYR A 145 -5.05 -0.86 -3.57
CA TYR A 145 -4.05 -1.59 -2.79
C TYR A 145 -4.38 -3.06 -2.62
N GLY A 146 -5.64 -3.46 -2.88
CA GLY A 146 -6.04 -4.86 -2.78
C GLY A 146 -6.09 -5.39 -1.35
N PHE A 147 -6.24 -4.52 -0.34
CA PHE A 147 -6.34 -4.94 1.05
C PHE A 147 -7.58 -5.81 1.28
N GLU A 148 -7.40 -6.85 2.10
CA GLU A 148 -8.45 -7.79 2.45
C GLU A 148 -9.51 -7.14 3.35
N VAL A 149 -10.75 -7.54 3.13
CA VAL A 149 -11.91 -7.00 3.86
C VAL A 149 -11.88 -7.32 5.35
N ASP A 150 -11.13 -8.33 5.80
CA ASP A 150 -11.05 -8.71 7.20
C ASP A 150 -10.35 -7.67 8.09
N THR A 151 -9.41 -6.90 7.54
CA THR A 151 -8.68 -5.84 8.26
C THR A 151 -9.22 -4.44 8.00
N TRP A 152 -10.42 -4.33 7.41
CA TRP A 152 -10.98 -3.07 6.92
C TRP A 152 -11.00 -1.94 7.96
N GLU A 153 -11.22 -2.25 9.23
CA GLU A 153 -11.33 -1.26 10.31
C GLU A 153 -10.04 -0.48 10.56
N GLU A 154 -8.90 -1.09 10.23
CA GLU A 154 -7.57 -0.52 10.44
C GLU A 154 -7.16 0.44 9.32
N HIS A 155 -7.91 0.44 8.20
CA HIS A 155 -7.49 1.07 6.96
C HIS A 155 -8.53 2.07 6.44
N LEU A 156 -8.59 3.26 7.06
CA LEU A 156 -9.47 4.35 6.60
C LEU A 156 -9.00 4.91 5.25
N CYS A 157 -9.92 5.05 4.30
CA CYS A 157 -9.62 5.63 2.99
C CYS A 157 -9.86 7.14 2.99
N ARG A 158 -8.88 7.90 2.47
CA ARG A 158 -8.91 9.37 2.37
C ARG A 158 -8.83 9.88 0.92
N CYS A 159 -9.15 9.04 -0.07
CA CYS A 159 -8.96 9.38 -1.48
C CYS A 159 -9.86 10.52 -2.02
N GLY A 160 -10.89 10.91 -1.26
CA GLY A 160 -11.79 12.02 -1.61
C GLY A 160 -12.75 11.77 -2.79
N LYS A 161 -12.78 10.55 -3.33
CA LYS A 161 -13.66 10.16 -4.44
C LYS A 161 -15.11 10.02 -3.98
N LYS A 162 -16.06 10.33 -4.88
CA LYS A 162 -17.50 10.26 -4.57
C LYS A 162 -17.98 8.83 -4.37
N SER A 163 -17.39 7.86 -5.09
CA SER A 163 -17.69 6.44 -4.89
C SER A 163 -16.82 5.76 -3.83
N CYS A 164 -16.10 6.53 -3.01
CA CYS A 164 -15.28 5.99 -1.93
C CYS A 164 -16.12 5.21 -0.91
N VAL A 165 -15.71 3.98 -0.61
CA VAL A 165 -16.35 3.12 0.40
C VAL A 165 -15.85 3.38 1.83
N GLY A 166 -15.04 4.43 2.01
CA GLY A 166 -14.53 4.93 3.30
C GLY A 166 -13.38 4.13 3.89
N HIS A 167 -13.05 2.96 3.35
CA HIS A 167 -11.94 2.11 3.81
C HIS A 167 -11.15 1.60 2.61
N ILE A 168 -9.87 1.32 2.81
CA ILE A 168 -8.99 0.73 1.81
C ILE A 168 -9.28 -0.77 1.82
N VAL A 169 -10.09 -1.20 0.86
CA VAL A 169 -10.45 -2.61 0.64
C VAL A 169 -10.52 -2.84 -0.85
N SER A 170 -10.03 -4.00 -1.28
CA SER A 170 -10.07 -4.44 -2.67
C SER A 170 -11.46 -4.26 -3.27
N ARG A 171 -11.54 -3.69 -4.48
CA ARG A 171 -12.81 -3.46 -5.21
C ARG A 171 -13.64 -4.73 -5.40
N THR A 172 -13.01 -5.90 -5.43
CA THR A 172 -13.71 -7.19 -5.57
C THR A 172 -14.50 -7.57 -4.31
N GLN A 173 -14.17 -6.99 -3.15
CA GLN A 173 -14.75 -7.34 -1.85
C GLN A 173 -15.70 -6.27 -1.29
N TRP A 174 -16.07 -5.24 -2.06
CA TRP A 174 -16.92 -4.16 -1.57
C TRP A 174 -18.32 -4.61 -1.11
N LYS A 175 -18.91 -5.61 -1.77
CA LYS A 175 -20.20 -6.18 -1.32
C LYS A 175 -20.08 -6.86 0.06
N GLU A 176 -18.96 -7.51 0.31
CA GLU A 176 -18.70 -8.12 1.62
C GLU A 176 -18.45 -7.06 2.68
N LEU A 177 -17.72 -5.99 2.35
CA LEU A 177 -17.52 -4.85 3.23
C LEU A 177 -18.85 -4.23 3.67
N GLU A 178 -19.79 -4.02 2.73
CA GLU A 178 -21.13 -3.51 3.03
C GLU A 178 -21.88 -4.43 4.01
N LYS A 179 -21.83 -5.75 3.79
CA LYS A 179 -22.43 -6.73 4.69
C LYS A 179 -21.83 -6.66 6.10
N LYS A 180 -20.49 -6.68 6.22
CA LYS A 180 -19.81 -6.61 7.53
C LYS A 180 -20.13 -5.32 8.27
N LYS A 181 -20.19 -4.18 7.57
CA LYS A 181 -20.61 -2.90 8.17
C LYS A 181 -22.05 -2.95 8.67
N ALA A 182 -22.97 -3.53 7.90
CA ALA A 182 -24.37 -3.66 8.30
C ALA A 182 -24.54 -4.56 9.53
N GLU A 183 -23.87 -5.70 9.57
CA GLU A 183 -23.86 -6.63 10.70
C GLU A 183 -23.32 -5.96 11.97
N LYS A 184 -22.20 -5.24 11.86
CA LYS A 184 -21.61 -4.47 12.97
C LYS A 184 -22.54 -3.38 13.47
N HIS A 185 -23.17 -2.63 12.56
CA HIS A 185 -24.12 -1.58 12.93
C HIS A 185 -25.35 -2.16 13.65
N ALA A 186 -25.90 -3.28 13.15
CA ALA A 186 -27.00 -3.99 13.80
C ALA A 186 -26.60 -4.47 15.21
N TRP A 187 -25.42 -5.06 15.37
CA TRP A 187 -24.87 -5.47 16.66
C TRP A 187 -24.74 -4.29 17.63
N ALA A 188 -24.21 -3.15 17.18
CA ALA A 188 -24.08 -1.94 17.98
C ALA A 188 -25.46 -1.39 18.45
N ILE A 189 -26.49 -1.48 17.61
CA ILE A 189 -27.85 -1.11 17.98
C ILE A 189 -28.40 -2.06 19.06
N ILE A 190 -28.25 -3.37 18.86
CA ILE A 190 -28.76 -4.40 19.79
C ILE A 190 -28.10 -4.24 21.17
N THR A 191 -26.78 -4.12 21.22
CA THR A 191 -26.01 -3.96 22.46
C THR A 191 -26.37 -2.66 23.19
N LYS A 192 -26.55 -1.55 22.48
CA LYS A 192 -26.98 -0.26 23.07
C LYS A 192 -28.39 -0.34 23.66
N HIS A 193 -29.31 -1.06 23.03
CA HIS A 193 -30.66 -1.27 23.57
C HIS A 193 -30.66 -2.22 24.77
N ALA A 194 -29.83 -3.26 24.77
CA ALA A 194 -29.67 -4.16 25.91
C ALA A 194 -29.10 -3.41 27.14
N ALA A 195 -28.08 -2.57 26.95
CA ALA A 195 -27.48 -1.77 28.02
C ALA A 195 -28.46 -0.77 28.66
N LYS A 196 -29.40 -0.21 27.90
CA LYS A 196 -30.45 0.69 28.41
C LYS A 196 -31.54 -0.01 29.23
N LYS A 197 -31.68 -1.34 29.12
CA LYS A 197 -32.70 -2.13 29.83
C LYS A 197 -32.22 -2.66 31.18
N ILE A 198 -30.95 -2.49 31.54
CA ILE A 198 -30.43 -2.88 32.86
C ILE A 198 -30.76 -1.75 33.86
N PRO A 199 -31.60 -1.98 34.89
CA PRO A 199 -31.89 -0.96 35.89
C PRO A 199 -30.61 -0.65 36.67
N VAL A 200 -30.24 0.63 36.78
CA VAL A 200 -29.17 1.07 37.68
C VAL A 200 -29.60 0.77 39.11
N ALA A 201 -28.98 -0.23 39.75
CA ALA A 201 -29.21 -0.52 41.15
C ALA A 201 -28.87 0.72 41.98
N LYS A 202 -29.89 1.33 42.59
CA LYS A 202 -29.71 2.47 43.51
C LYS A 202 -28.83 2.00 44.68
N LYS A 203 -27.59 2.50 44.76
CA LYS A 203 -26.75 2.32 45.96
C LYS A 203 -27.49 2.89 47.16
N SER A 204 -27.91 2.04 48.09
CA SER A 204 -28.43 2.47 49.38
C SER A 204 -27.31 3.15 50.15
N ARG A 205 -27.44 4.45 50.42
CA ARG A 205 -26.59 5.13 51.40
C ARG A 205 -26.91 4.55 52.77
N ARG A 206 -25.92 3.94 53.41
CA ARG A 206 -25.83 3.77 54.86
C ARG A 206 -24.49 4.34 55.29
#